data_AF-U9SSF0-F1
#
_entry.id   AF-U9SSF0-F1
#
_cell.length_a   1.000
_cell.length_b   1.000
_cell.length_c   1.000
_cell.angle_alpha   90.00
_cell.angle_beta   90.00
_cell.angle_gamma   90.00
#
_symmetry.space_group_name_H-M   'P 1'
#
loop_
_entity.id
_entity.type
_entity.pdbx_description
1 polymer ?
#
loop_
_entity_poly.entity_id
_entity_poly.type
_entity_poly.pdbx_seq_one_letter_code
_entity_poly.pdbx_strand_id
1 'polypeptide(L)'
;MEIDLPSHYAEFLKVVFNNFNAEIIDDKLFIKYDNMTKEDIHFELKNLLKQQLTEWKFSINMICVVIRNTYKLDVGRWLIFPMVGQKHRPIKNKCLTSRL
;
A
#
# COMPACT_ATOMS: atom_id res chain seq x y z
N MET A 1 7.89 -10.99 8.79
CA MET A 1 9.34 -11.16 8.98
C MET A 1 9.98 -9.79 8.83
N GLU A 2 10.83 -9.39 9.78
CA GLU A 2 11.53 -8.10 9.80
C GLU A 2 13.00 -8.31 9.45
N ILE A 3 13.56 -7.45 8.60
CA ILE A 3 14.95 -7.51 8.17
C ILE A 3 15.53 -6.09 8.24
N ASP A 4 16.48 -5.86 9.14
CA ASP A 4 17.25 -4.61 9.24
C ASP A 4 18.34 -4.57 8.15
N LEU A 5 18.39 -3.52 7.33
CA LEU A 5 19.32 -3.46 6.19
C LEU A 5 20.05 -2.11 6.06
N PRO A 6 21.36 -2.10 5.77
CA PRO A 6 22.13 -0.88 5.49
C PRO A 6 21.65 -0.08 4.26
N SER A 7 22.00 1.21 4.21
CA SER A 7 21.56 2.18 3.17
C SER A 7 21.94 1.85 1.72
N HIS A 8 22.91 0.97 1.48
CA HIS A 8 23.30 0.51 0.13
C HIS A 8 22.36 -0.55 -0.47
N TYR A 9 21.33 -1.01 0.27
CA TYR A 9 20.38 -2.02 -0.18
C TYR A 9 19.14 -1.44 -0.90
N ALA A 10 19.14 -0.16 -1.30
CA ALA A 10 17.98 0.46 -1.94
C ALA A 10 17.49 -0.28 -3.20
N GLU A 11 18.39 -0.89 -3.98
CA GLU A 11 18.00 -1.75 -5.11
C GLU A 11 17.44 -3.09 -4.67
N PHE A 12 18.06 -3.74 -3.67
CA PHE A 12 17.56 -4.99 -3.10
C PHE A 12 16.17 -4.82 -2.49
N LEU A 13 15.94 -3.75 -1.71
CA LEU A 13 14.63 -3.42 -1.14
C LEU A 13 13.56 -3.25 -2.22
N LYS A 14 13.89 -2.60 -3.34
CA LYS A 14 12.99 -2.49 -4.50
C LYS A 14 12.71 -3.85 -5.14
N VAL A 15 13.73 -4.70 -5.29
CA VAL A 15 13.55 -6.05 -5.84
C VAL A 15 12.64 -6.88 -4.94
N VAL A 16 12.88 -6.90 -3.62
CA VAL A 16 12.04 -7.66 -2.70
C VAL A 16 10.62 -7.08 -2.65
N PHE A 17 10.48 -5.76 -2.59
CA PHE A 17 9.17 -5.10 -2.66
C PHE A 17 8.38 -5.46 -3.93
N ASN A 18 9.04 -5.55 -5.08
CA ASN A 18 8.39 -5.90 -6.34
C ASN A 18 8.01 -7.39 -6.44
N ASN A 19 8.75 -8.28 -5.77
CA ASN A 19 8.54 -9.74 -5.86
C ASN A 19 7.65 -10.28 -4.72
N PHE A 20 7.51 -9.55 -3.62
CA PHE A 20 6.77 -9.99 -2.44
C PHE A 20 5.67 -9.01 -2.05
N ASN A 21 4.68 -9.49 -1.30
CA ASN A 21 3.71 -8.62 -0.65
C ASN A 21 4.40 -7.90 0.52
N ALA A 22 5.07 -6.77 0.26
CA ALA A 22 5.89 -6.11 1.27
C ALA A 22 5.59 -4.62 1.43
N GLU A 23 6.04 -4.07 2.55
CA GLU A 23 6.02 -2.65 2.88
C GLU A 23 7.42 -2.20 3.31
N ILE A 24 7.75 -0.94 3.06
CA ILE A 24 8.99 -0.32 3.55
C ILE A 24 8.58 0.81 4.50
N ILE A 25 8.87 0.68 5.78
CA ILE A 25 8.50 1.64 6.82
C ILE A 25 9.75 1.94 7.63
N ASP A 26 10.13 3.21 7.72
CA ASP A 26 11.31 3.68 8.47
C ASP A 26 12.58 2.89 8.11
N ASP A 27 12.81 2.76 6.80
CA ASP A 27 13.92 2.02 6.18
C ASP A 27 13.96 0.50 6.47
N LYS A 28 12.90 -0.05 7.08
CA LYS A 28 12.74 -1.49 7.34
C LYS A 28 11.77 -2.13 6.35
N LEU A 29 12.07 -3.36 5.95
CA LEU A 29 11.20 -4.15 5.07
C LEU A 29 10.32 -5.10 5.89
N PHE A 30 9.01 -5.04 5.64
CA PHE A 30 8.01 -5.93 6.23
C PHE A 30 7.35 -6.77 5.15
N ILE A 31 7.55 -8.09 5.19
CA ILE A 31 6.85 -9.02 4.30
C ILE A 31 5.53 -9.44 4.97
N LYS A 32 4.43 -9.18 4.28
CA LYS A 32 3.06 -9.52 4.67
C LYS A 32 2.71 -10.91 4.19
N TYR A 33 2.14 -11.71 5.10
CA TYR A 33 1.57 -13.01 4.81
C TYR A 33 0.07 -12.94 5.08
N ASP A 34 -0.70 -12.88 4.02
CA ASP A 34 -2.16 -12.83 4.11
C ASP A 34 -2.71 -14.25 3.95
N ASN A 35 -3.69 -14.63 4.78
CA ASN A 35 -4.45 -15.86 4.62
C ASN A 35 -5.79 -15.55 3.93
N MET A 36 -6.47 -16.60 3.45
CA MET A 36 -7.74 -16.46 2.74
C MET A 36 -8.79 -15.70 3.56
N THR A 37 -8.88 -15.99 4.87
CA THR A 37 -9.80 -15.28 5.79
C THR A 37 -9.54 -13.78 5.84
N LYS A 38 -8.28 -13.36 5.79
CA LYS A 38 -7.91 -11.95 5.77
C LYS A 38 -8.34 -11.29 4.45
N GLU A 39 -8.16 -11.97 3.32
CA GLU A 39 -8.61 -11.48 2.01
C GLU A 39 -10.14 -11.33 1.93
N ASP A 40 -10.88 -12.29 2.49
CA ASP A 40 -12.35 -12.25 2.58
C ASP A 40 -12.81 -11.01 3.37
N ILE A 41 -12.19 -10.77 4.54
CA ILE A 41 -12.47 -9.59 5.37
C ILE A 41 -12.18 -8.29 4.61
N HIS A 42 -11.07 -8.21 3.86
CA HIS A 42 -10.74 -7.03 3.07
C HIS A 42 -11.81 -6.75 2.00
N PHE A 43 -12.31 -7.81 1.35
CA PHE A 43 -13.34 -7.72 0.33
C PHE A 43 -14.67 -7.25 0.91
N GLU A 44 -15.11 -7.84 2.01
CA GLU A 44 -16.34 -7.44 2.70
C GLU A 44 -16.26 -6.00 3.21
N LEU A 45 -15.16 -5.64 3.87
CA LEU A 45 -14.94 -4.28 4.38
C LEU A 45 -15.00 -3.25 3.25
N LYS A 46 -14.33 -3.49 2.13
CA LYS A 46 -14.39 -2.62 0.95
C LYS A 46 -15.82 -2.44 0.45
N ASN A 47 -16.60 -3.51 0.38
CA ASN A 47 -17.97 -3.47 -0.15
C ASN A 47 -18.90 -2.71 0.79
N LEU A 48 -18.82 -2.95 2.10
CA LEU A 48 -19.59 -2.23 3.11
C LEU A 48 -19.28 -0.73 3.09
N LEU A 49 -18.00 -0.36 3.07
CA LEU A 49 -17.60 1.04 3.02
C LEU A 49 -18.04 1.72 1.72
N LYS A 50 -17.97 1.02 0.59
CA LYS A 50 -18.44 1.55 -0.71
C LYS A 50 -19.94 1.84 -0.72
N GLN A 51 -20.74 1.06 0.01
CA GLN A 51 -22.18 1.31 0.15
C GLN A 51 -22.48 2.52 1.04
N GLN A 52 -21.70 2.73 2.10
CA GLN A 52 -21.91 3.80 3.08
C GLN A 52 -21.33 5.15 2.66
N LEU A 53 -20.22 5.16 1.92
CA LEU A 53 -19.44 6.36 1.60
C LEU A 53 -19.32 6.54 0.09
N THR A 54 -20.43 6.94 -0.56
CA THR A 54 -20.56 7.01 -2.02
C THR A 54 -19.56 7.96 -2.70
N GLU A 55 -19.19 9.04 -2.02
CA GLU A 55 -18.20 10.03 -2.49
C GLU A 55 -16.76 9.51 -2.41
N TRP A 56 -16.52 8.48 -1.60
CA TRP A 56 -15.20 7.92 -1.39
C TRP A 56 -14.94 6.74 -2.34
N LYS A 57 -13.69 6.58 -2.74
CA LYS A 57 -13.22 5.42 -3.49
C LYS A 57 -12.45 4.49 -2.57
N PHE A 58 -12.52 3.18 -2.88
CA PHE A 58 -11.91 2.12 -2.07
C PHE A 58 -11.20 1.10 -2.97
N SER A 59 -10.11 0.53 -2.48
CA SER A 59 -9.30 -0.47 -3.19
C SER A 59 -8.51 -1.30 -2.19
N ILE A 60 -8.18 -2.51 -2.61
CA ILE A 60 -7.45 -3.51 -1.83
C ILE A 60 -6.05 -3.62 -2.42
N ASN A 61 -5.05 -3.90 -1.58
CA ASN A 61 -3.66 -4.15 -1.98
C ASN A 61 -3.02 -3.01 -2.79
N MET A 62 -3.43 -1.76 -2.55
CA MET A 62 -2.85 -0.60 -3.22
C MET A 62 -1.52 -0.22 -2.58
N ILE A 63 -0.51 0.01 -3.42
CA ILE A 63 0.77 0.55 -2.98
C ILE A 63 0.65 2.07 -2.86
N CYS A 64 1.11 2.62 -1.75
CA CYS A 64 1.05 4.05 -1.48
C CYS A 64 2.34 4.54 -0.83
N VAL A 65 3.04 5.46 -1.49
CA VAL A 65 4.23 6.10 -0.92
C VAL A 65 3.83 7.41 -0.25
N VAL A 66 4.11 7.51 1.04
CA VAL A 66 3.91 8.70 1.87
C VAL A 66 5.24 9.08 2.50
N ILE A 67 5.72 10.29 2.16
CA ILE A 67 7.03 10.79 2.61
C ILE A 67 8.18 9.86 2.17
N ARG A 68 8.63 8.95 3.04
CA ARG A 68 9.67 7.93 2.81
C ARG A 68 9.15 6.50 2.94
N ASN A 69 7.92 6.32 3.42
CA ASN A 69 7.34 5.01 3.67
C ASN A 69 6.55 4.54 2.45
N THR A 70 6.73 3.28 2.08
CA THR A 70 6.02 2.59 1.01
C THR A 70 5.09 1.57 1.64
N TYR A 71 3.81 1.90 1.69
CA TYR A 71 2.77 1.02 2.23
C TYR A 71 2.15 0.18 1.13
N LYS A 72 1.62 -0.97 1.51
CA LYS A 72 0.77 -1.84 0.69
C LYS A 72 -0.49 -2.14 1.49
N LEU A 73 -1.41 -1.20 1.39
CA LEU A 73 -2.62 -1.13 2.21
C LEU A 73 -3.51 -2.36 1.99
N ASP A 74 -3.99 -2.93 3.08
CA ASP A 74 -5.02 -3.99 3.07
C ASP A 74 -6.31 -3.47 2.42
N VAL A 75 -6.84 -2.37 2.95
CA VAL A 75 -7.94 -1.59 2.34
C VAL A 75 -7.60 -0.11 2.45
N GLY A 76 -7.51 0.58 1.31
CA GLY A 76 -7.35 2.02 1.29
C GLY A 76 -8.65 2.74 0.93
N ARG A 77 -8.75 4.01 1.34
CA ARG A 77 -9.86 4.93 1.05
C ARG A 77 -9.34 6.26 0.54
N TRP A 78 -10.04 6.87 -0.41
CA TRP A 78 -9.65 8.16 -0.98
C TRP A 78 -10.87 9.02 -1.30
N LEU A 79 -10.80 10.28 -0.90
CA LEU A 79 -11.72 11.30 -1.39
C LEU A 79 -11.33 11.75 -2.80
N ILE A 80 -10.03 11.98 -3.01
CA ILE A 80 -9.43 12.21 -4.34
C ILE A 80 -8.67 10.94 -4.73
N PHE A 81 -9.26 10.16 -5.63
CA PHE A 81 -8.67 8.88 -6.02
C PHE A 81 -7.35 9.09 -6.77
N PRO A 82 -6.35 8.21 -6.57
CA PRO A 82 -5.04 8.34 -7.22
C PRO A 82 -5.17 8.45 -8.74
N MET A 83 -4.33 9.29 -9.35
CA MET A 83 -4.26 9.46 -10.80
C MET A 83 -3.64 8.22 -11.47
N VAL A 84 -3.79 8.10 -12.80
CA VAL A 84 -3.26 6.98 -13.60
C VAL A 84 -1.77 6.73 -13.30
N GLY A 85 -0.96 7.78 -13.23
CA GLY A 85 0.46 7.67 -12.90
C GLY A 85 0.73 7.09 -11.51
N GLN A 86 -0.08 7.45 -10.51
CA GLN A 86 0.03 6.94 -9.15
C GLN A 86 -0.42 5.48 -9.06
N LYS A 87 -1.42 5.06 -9.85
CA LYS A 87 -1.85 3.65 -9.91
C LYS A 87 -0.81 2.74 -10.56
N HIS A 88 -0.21 3.17 -11.67
CA HIS A 88 0.70 2.33 -12.46
C HIS A 88 2.15 2.41 -11.99
N ARG A 89 2.55 3.51 -11.34
CA ARG A 89 3.91 3.73 -10.85
C ARG A 89 3.90 4.34 -9.44
N PRO A 90 3.30 3.67 -8.44
CA PRO A 90 3.06 4.23 -7.10
C PRO A 90 4.34 4.58 -6.33
N ILE A 91 5.45 3.88 -6.61
CA ILE A 91 6.76 4.18 -6.01
C ILE A 91 7.32 5.51 -6.55
N LYS A 92 7.17 5.76 -7.85
CA LYS A 92 7.66 6.98 -8.50
C LYS A 92 6.73 8.16 -8.25
N ASN A 93 5.43 7.91 -8.28
CA ASN A 93 4.38 8.92 -8.15
C ASN A 93 3.71 8.75 -6.79
N LYS A 94 4.24 9.47 -5.79
CA LYS A 94 3.75 9.44 -4.40
C LYS A 94 2.25 9.69 -4.32
N CYS A 95 1.61 9.11 -3.32
CA CYS A 95 0.21 9.36 -3.04
C CYS A 95 -0.02 10.84 -2.70
N LEU A 96 -1.22 11.33 -3.02
CA LEU A 96 -1.68 12.59 -2.47
C LEU A 96 -1.83 12.39 -0.95
N THR A 97 -1.00 13.08 -0.17
CA THR A 97 -1.28 13.26 1.25
C THR A 97 -2.44 14.24 1.32
N SER A 98 -3.69 13.74 1.37
CA SER A 98 -4.69 14.46 2.16
C SER A 98 -4.03 14.62 3.52
N ARG A 99 -3.75 15.86 3.94
CA ARG A 99 -3.19 16.14 5.26
C ARG A 99 -3.86 15.21 6.28
N LEU A 100 -3.01 14.47 7.00
CA LEU A 100 -3.39 13.48 8.02
C LEU A 100 -4.61 13.91 8.84
#